data_AF-A0A102D4C0-F1
#
_entry.id   AF-A0A102D4C0-F1
#
_cell.length_a   1.000
_cell.length_b   1.000
_cell.length_c   1.000
_cell.angle_alpha   90.00
_cell.angle_beta   90.00
_cell.angle_gamma   90.00
#
_symmetry.space_group_name_H-M   'P 1'
#
loop_
_entity.id
_entity.type
_entity.pdbx_description
1 polymer ?
#
loop_
_entity_poly.entity_id
_entity_poly.type
_entity_poly.pdbx_seq_one_letter_code
_entity_poly.pdbx_strand_id
1 'polypeptide(L)'
;MGQARADRALRRGGGDSAALDTAHAAMAAGCRFLIVRGLTVQGPESAIRPNIRLRRVGNCLNELDRFLSVLITECVRAAGLAPDGPADGADDFPRRLDTARRLRRIEAHCGYFSAATTRLRAIGRIREMACGDGLLRPGAWLERDMAVATAGAEFVPGQPTKAPEISDQALAAIAEFYVSIADRLHVFFAATAAEA
;
A
#
# COMPACT_ATOMS: atom_id res chain seq x y z
N MET A 1 -40.30 -1.72 17.40
CA MET A 1 -38.84 -2.04 17.42
C MET A 1 -38.27 -2.57 16.08
N GLY A 2 -39.06 -2.91 15.05
CA GLY A 2 -38.54 -3.41 13.76
C GLY A 2 -38.01 -2.35 12.78
N GLN A 3 -38.64 -1.18 12.70
CA GLN A 3 -38.27 -0.11 11.74
C GLN A 3 -36.87 0.48 11.99
N ALA A 4 -36.46 0.67 13.25
CA ALA A 4 -35.12 1.16 13.60
C ALA A 4 -33.99 0.16 13.27
N ARG A 5 -34.30 -1.14 13.12
CA ARG A 5 -33.37 -2.17 12.68
C ARG A 5 -33.27 -2.23 11.15
N ALA A 6 -34.39 -2.09 10.45
CA ALA A 6 -34.44 -2.00 8.99
C ALA A 6 -33.73 -0.73 8.48
N ASP A 7 -33.96 0.43 9.11
CA ASP A 7 -33.28 1.68 8.77
C ASP A 7 -31.77 1.63 9.06
N ARG A 8 -31.34 0.85 10.07
CA ARG A 8 -29.90 0.60 10.32
C ARG A 8 -29.27 -0.32 9.28
N ALA A 9 -30.01 -1.30 8.75
CA ALA A 9 -29.51 -2.20 7.71
C ALA A 9 -29.40 -1.46 6.36
N LEU A 10 -30.42 -0.67 6.00
CA LEU A 10 -30.42 0.17 4.79
C LEU A 10 -29.35 1.28 4.83
N ARG A 11 -29.08 1.88 6.00
CA ARG A 11 -27.97 2.85 6.16
C ARG A 11 -26.58 2.22 6.16
N ARG A 12 -26.45 0.93 6.54
CA ARG A 12 -25.17 0.19 6.44
C ARG A 12 -24.84 -0.14 4.98
N GLY A 13 -25.80 -0.64 4.19
CA GLY A 13 -25.54 -0.99 2.79
C GLY A 13 -25.16 0.19 1.88
N GLY A 14 -25.78 1.36 2.05
CA GLY A 14 -25.52 2.52 1.18
C GLY A 14 -24.31 3.39 1.57
N GLY A 15 -23.95 3.44 2.86
CA GLY A 15 -22.84 4.26 3.36
C GLY A 15 -21.47 3.60 3.17
N ASP A 16 -21.41 2.27 3.25
CA ASP A 16 -20.16 1.52 3.21
C ASP A 16 -19.61 1.41 1.77
N SER A 17 -20.49 1.37 0.75
CA SER A 17 -20.06 1.39 -0.67
C SER A 17 -19.42 2.73 -1.07
N ALA A 18 -20.02 3.86 -0.70
CA ALA A 18 -19.49 5.18 -1.08
C ALA A 18 -18.13 5.47 -0.42
N ALA A 19 -17.93 5.00 0.83
CA ALA A 19 -16.64 5.11 1.52
C ALA A 19 -15.57 4.24 0.85
N LEU A 20 -15.93 3.01 0.46
CA LEU A 20 -15.05 2.11 -0.29
C LEU A 20 -14.63 2.73 -1.64
N ASP A 21 -15.59 3.26 -2.41
CA ASP A 21 -15.34 3.93 -3.69
C ASP A 21 -14.40 5.13 -3.52
N THR A 22 -14.62 5.93 -2.47
CA THR A 22 -13.78 7.09 -2.15
C THR A 22 -12.35 6.66 -1.81
N ALA A 23 -12.18 5.61 -0.99
CA ALA A 23 -10.88 5.08 -0.63
C ALA A 23 -10.13 4.51 -1.85
N HIS A 24 -10.84 3.78 -2.73
CA HIS A 24 -10.29 3.27 -3.99
C HIS A 24 -9.87 4.40 -4.91
N ALA A 25 -10.72 5.40 -5.12
CA ALA A 25 -10.43 6.54 -5.99
C ALA A 25 -9.21 7.34 -5.50
N ALA A 26 -9.08 7.58 -4.19
CA ALA A 26 -7.94 8.27 -3.61
C ALA A 26 -6.63 7.48 -3.81
N MET A 27 -6.67 6.17 -3.54
CA MET A 27 -5.53 5.27 -3.75
C MET A 27 -5.09 5.25 -5.23
N ALA A 28 -6.05 5.11 -6.14
CA ALA A 28 -5.80 5.07 -7.57
C ALA A 28 -5.24 6.41 -8.09
N ALA A 29 -5.73 7.55 -7.58
CA ALA A 29 -5.19 8.86 -7.92
C ALA A 29 -3.73 9.03 -7.46
N GLY A 30 -3.42 8.61 -6.23
CA GLY A 30 -2.04 8.63 -5.70
C GLY A 30 -1.09 7.75 -6.52
N CYS A 31 -1.51 6.54 -6.88
CA CYS A 31 -0.72 5.65 -7.73
C CYS A 31 -0.49 6.25 -9.12
N ARG A 32 -1.55 6.76 -9.77
CA ARG A 32 -1.45 7.39 -11.10
C ARG A 32 -0.49 8.57 -11.11
N PHE A 33 -0.49 9.39 -10.06
CA PHE A 33 0.46 10.50 -9.93
C PHE A 33 1.92 10.01 -9.99
N LEU A 34 2.25 8.93 -9.26
CA LEU A 34 3.60 8.36 -9.25
C LEU A 34 3.95 7.68 -10.58
N ILE A 35 2.99 7.01 -11.21
CA ILE A 35 3.18 6.38 -12.53
C ILE A 35 3.50 7.43 -13.59
N VAL A 36 2.67 8.48 -13.70
CA VAL A 36 2.89 9.57 -14.66
C VAL A 36 4.25 10.23 -14.43
N ARG A 37 4.61 10.46 -13.17
CA ARG A 37 5.91 10.99 -12.80
C ARG A 37 7.07 10.10 -13.27
N GLY A 38 6.96 8.78 -13.12
CA GLY A 38 7.98 7.84 -13.60
C GLY A 38 8.09 7.73 -15.12
N LEU A 39 7.01 8.03 -15.85
CA LEU A 39 6.99 8.08 -17.32
C LEU A 39 7.56 9.39 -17.86
N THR A 40 7.42 10.49 -17.13
CA THR A 40 8.07 11.74 -17.50
C THR A 40 9.57 11.61 -17.24
N VAL A 41 10.35 11.36 -18.30
CA VAL A 41 11.82 11.46 -18.28
C VAL A 41 12.17 12.88 -17.82
N GLN A 42 12.43 13.06 -16.53
CA GLN A 42 12.89 14.33 -16.02
C GLN A 42 14.39 14.43 -16.32
N GLY A 43 14.79 15.58 -16.88
CA GLY A 43 16.19 15.97 -17.05
C GLY A 43 16.98 15.90 -15.74
N PRO A 44 18.28 16.26 -15.74
CA PRO A 44 19.27 15.79 -14.77
C PRO A 44 18.79 15.83 -13.30
N GLU A 45 18.20 14.71 -12.82
CA GLU A 45 17.86 14.46 -11.42
C GLU A 45 19.11 14.49 -10.52
N SER A 46 20.30 14.55 -11.13
CA SER A 46 21.62 14.65 -10.53
C SER A 46 21.81 15.87 -9.60
N ALA A 47 20.87 16.83 -9.57
CA ALA A 47 20.96 17.99 -8.67
C ALA A 47 20.39 17.74 -7.26
N ILE A 48 19.53 16.74 -7.05
CA ILE A 48 18.93 16.49 -5.73
C ILE A 48 19.86 15.61 -4.89
N ARG A 49 20.19 16.06 -3.68
CA ARG A 49 21.04 15.30 -2.75
C ARG A 49 20.45 13.89 -2.52
N PRO A 50 21.26 12.81 -2.54
CA PRO A 50 20.78 11.43 -2.40
C PRO A 50 19.89 11.20 -1.16
N ASN A 51 20.22 11.81 -0.02
CA ASN A 51 19.43 11.68 1.20
C ASN A 51 18.02 12.28 1.08
N ILE A 52 17.87 13.36 0.31
CA ILE A 52 16.56 13.97 0.06
C ILE A 52 15.74 13.07 -0.86
N ARG A 53 16.36 12.48 -1.89
CA ARG A 53 15.70 11.49 -2.78
C ARG A 53 15.22 10.28 -1.99
N LEU A 54 16.09 9.71 -1.15
CA LEU A 54 15.74 8.55 -0.32
C LEU A 54 14.56 8.85 0.61
N ARG A 55 14.59 10.00 1.31
CA ARG A 55 13.49 10.41 2.20
C ARG A 55 12.19 10.66 1.44
N ARG A 56 12.26 11.25 0.25
CA ARG A 56 11.10 11.43 -0.64
C ARG A 56 10.48 10.09 -1.01
N VAL A 57 11.30 9.11 -1.38
CA VAL A 57 10.82 7.76 -1.69
C VAL A 57 10.20 7.10 -0.47
N GLY A 58 10.85 7.17 0.70
CA GLY A 58 10.30 6.65 1.95
C GLY A 58 8.92 7.24 2.27
N ASN A 59 8.76 8.56 2.12
CA ASN A 59 7.47 9.24 2.29
C ASN A 59 6.43 8.76 1.27
N CYS A 60 6.78 8.59 0.00
CA CYS A 60 5.87 8.06 -1.01
C CYS A 60 5.41 6.64 -0.67
N LEU A 61 6.32 5.75 -0.28
CA LEU A 61 5.98 4.38 0.13
C LEU A 61 5.09 4.37 1.39
N ASN A 62 5.40 5.24 2.35
CA ASN A 62 4.59 5.39 3.56
C ASN A 62 3.15 5.82 3.25
N GLU A 63 2.98 6.76 2.33
CA GLU A 63 1.64 7.24 1.93
C GLU A 63 0.87 6.18 1.12
N LEU A 64 1.55 5.43 0.24
CA LEU A 64 0.93 4.30 -0.46
C LEU A 64 0.42 3.23 0.51
N ASP A 65 1.22 2.86 1.52
CA ASP A 65 0.77 1.92 2.56
C ASP A 65 -0.37 2.50 3.40
N ARG A 66 -0.36 3.82 3.68
CA ARG A 66 -1.46 4.48 4.37
C ARG A 66 -2.76 4.39 3.58
N PHE A 67 -2.75 4.73 2.29
CA PHE A 67 -3.93 4.64 1.43
C PHE A 67 -4.43 3.19 1.30
N LEU A 68 -3.53 2.23 1.10
CA LEU A 68 -3.90 0.82 1.06
C LEU A 68 -4.52 0.35 2.39
N SER A 69 -3.97 0.80 3.52
CA SER A 69 -4.49 0.50 4.86
C SER A 69 -5.90 1.08 5.06
N VAL A 70 -6.17 2.28 4.56
CA VAL A 70 -7.53 2.85 4.57
C VAL A 70 -8.46 2.00 3.69
N LEU A 71 -8.07 1.69 2.46
CA LEU A 71 -8.88 0.87 1.54
C LEU A 71 -9.23 -0.51 2.14
N ILE A 72 -8.26 -1.19 2.73
CA ILE A 72 -8.45 -2.47 3.43
C ILE A 72 -9.45 -2.32 4.59
N THR A 73 -9.41 -1.21 5.33
CA THR A 73 -10.37 -0.93 6.42
C THR A 73 -11.79 -0.83 5.88
N GLU A 74 -11.99 -0.09 4.80
CA GLU A 74 -13.32 0.05 4.20
C GLU A 74 -13.80 -1.27 3.57
N CYS A 75 -12.91 -2.10 3.02
CA CYS A 75 -13.24 -3.46 2.57
C CYS A 75 -13.77 -4.34 3.73
N VAL A 76 -13.07 -4.35 4.86
CA VAL A 76 -13.47 -5.10 6.07
C VAL A 76 -14.84 -4.63 6.57
N ARG A 77 -15.09 -3.32 6.56
CA ARG A 77 -16.39 -2.74 6.93
C ARG A 77 -17.50 -3.14 5.96
N ALA A 78 -17.26 -3.01 4.65
CA ALA A 78 -18.24 -3.36 3.61
C ALA A 78 -18.65 -4.83 3.67
N ALA A 79 -17.74 -5.74 4.05
CA ALA A 79 -18.07 -7.15 4.25
C ALA A 79 -18.66 -7.48 5.64
N GLY A 80 -18.89 -6.49 6.49
CA GLY A 80 -19.40 -6.70 7.86
C GLY A 80 -18.46 -7.53 8.74
N LEU A 81 -17.17 -7.60 8.37
CA LEU A 81 -16.17 -8.34 9.13
C LEU A 81 -15.80 -7.55 10.39
N ALA A 82 -15.42 -8.27 11.44
CA ALA A 82 -14.98 -7.62 12.67
C ALA A 82 -13.73 -6.76 12.38
N PRO A 83 -13.70 -5.49 12.82
CA PRO A 83 -12.52 -4.65 12.68
C PRO A 83 -11.33 -5.28 13.42
N ASP A 84 -10.12 -4.96 12.98
CA ASP A 84 -8.86 -5.49 13.50
C ASP A 84 -8.66 -5.18 15.01
N GLY A 85 -9.25 -5.99 15.92
CA GLY A 85 -9.05 -5.89 17.37
C GLY A 85 -9.29 -4.50 17.98
N PRO A 86 -8.99 -4.28 19.28
CA PRO A 86 -9.05 -2.94 19.85
C PRO A 86 -8.02 -2.05 19.15
N ALA A 87 -8.50 -0.94 18.58
CA ALA A 87 -7.69 0.17 18.10
C ALA A 87 -7.10 0.96 19.29
N ASP A 88 -6.53 0.29 20.29
CA ASP A 88 -6.07 0.92 21.52
C ASP A 88 -4.56 1.13 21.48
N GLY A 89 -4.19 2.40 21.36
CA GLY A 89 -2.82 2.89 21.39
C GLY A 89 -2.58 3.88 20.25
N ALA A 90 -2.58 5.18 20.58
CA ALA A 90 -2.12 6.24 19.69
C ALA A 90 -0.63 6.10 19.29
N ASP A 91 0.11 5.18 19.94
CA ASP A 91 1.56 4.98 19.78
C ASP A 91 1.98 3.85 18.83
N ASP A 92 1.06 3.09 18.24
CA ASP A 92 1.42 1.92 17.41
C ASP A 92 1.22 2.16 15.90
N PHE A 93 1.66 3.34 15.45
CA PHE A 93 1.69 3.73 14.03
C PHE A 93 2.36 2.67 13.12
N PRO A 94 3.45 1.97 13.53
CA PRO A 94 4.05 0.90 12.73
C PRO A 94 3.11 -0.28 12.49
N ARG A 95 2.31 -0.69 13.49
CA ARG A 95 1.34 -1.79 13.32
C ARG A 95 0.17 -1.42 12.42
N ARG A 96 -0.21 -0.13 12.35
CA ARG A 96 -1.27 0.37 11.45
C ARG A 96 -0.89 0.31 9.97
N LEU A 97 0.41 0.17 9.68
CA LEU A 97 0.97 0.10 8.33
C LEU A 97 1.41 -1.33 7.93
N ASP A 98 1.11 -2.36 8.72
CA ASP A 98 1.34 -3.76 8.32
C ASP A 98 0.26 -4.23 7.32
N THR A 99 0.22 -3.55 6.17
CA THR A 99 -0.71 -3.82 5.06
C THR A 99 -0.63 -5.27 4.59
N ALA A 100 0.56 -5.88 4.64
CA ALA A 100 0.76 -7.30 4.33
C ALA A 100 0.01 -8.24 5.28
N ARG A 101 0.05 -7.99 6.61
CA ARG A 101 -0.70 -8.78 7.59
C ARG A 101 -2.20 -8.61 7.41
N ARG A 102 -2.67 -7.39 7.16
CA ARG A 102 -4.10 -7.10 6.96
C ARG A 102 -4.61 -7.73 5.67
N LEU A 103 -3.84 -7.65 4.58
CA LEU A 103 -4.18 -8.28 3.31
C LEU A 103 -4.22 -9.82 3.45
N ARG A 104 -3.30 -10.42 4.22
CA ARG A 104 -3.34 -11.86 4.52
C ARG A 104 -4.61 -12.29 5.27
N ARG A 105 -5.15 -11.44 6.15
CA ARG A 105 -6.44 -11.73 6.82
C ARG A 105 -7.59 -11.72 5.82
N ILE A 106 -7.61 -10.74 4.91
CA ILE A 106 -8.57 -10.70 3.81
C ILE A 106 -8.39 -11.90 2.88
N GLU A 107 -7.14 -12.34 2.65
CA GLU A 107 -6.84 -13.50 1.80
C GLU A 107 -7.51 -14.79 2.29
N ALA A 108 -7.70 -14.96 3.60
CA ALA A 108 -8.48 -16.10 4.12
C ALA A 108 -9.93 -16.14 3.61
N HIS A 109 -10.46 -14.99 3.15
CA HIS A 109 -11.80 -14.86 2.60
C HIS A 109 -11.85 -14.93 1.06
N CYS A 110 -10.74 -14.70 0.35
CA CYS A 110 -10.75 -14.59 -1.11
C CYS A 110 -9.67 -15.40 -1.85
N GLY A 111 -8.57 -15.80 -1.22
CA GLY A 111 -7.62 -16.78 -1.78
C GLY A 111 -6.66 -16.31 -2.88
N TYR A 112 -6.50 -14.99 -3.12
CA TYR A 112 -5.76 -14.48 -4.30
C TYR A 112 -4.52 -13.61 -4.02
N PHE A 113 -4.07 -13.41 -2.77
CA PHE A 113 -3.10 -12.36 -2.41
C PHE A 113 -1.71 -12.83 -1.91
N SER A 114 -1.41 -14.12 -1.99
CA SER A 114 -0.19 -14.71 -1.41
C SER A 114 1.10 -14.12 -1.98
N ALA A 115 1.17 -13.96 -3.31
CA ALA A 115 2.29 -13.31 -3.99
C ALA A 115 2.39 -11.81 -3.65
N ALA A 116 1.24 -11.12 -3.50
CA ALA A 116 1.19 -9.71 -3.13
C ALA A 116 1.73 -9.47 -1.71
N THR A 117 1.44 -10.38 -0.78
CA THR A 117 1.93 -10.31 0.61
C THR A 117 3.46 -10.30 0.69
N THR A 118 4.13 -11.12 -0.13
CA THR A 118 5.60 -11.15 -0.19
C THR A 118 6.17 -9.82 -0.68
N ARG A 119 5.57 -9.25 -1.73
CA ARG A 119 6.01 -7.98 -2.31
C ARG A 119 5.78 -6.79 -1.37
N LEU A 120 4.62 -6.74 -0.70
CA LEU A 120 4.32 -5.72 0.33
C LEU A 120 5.32 -5.76 1.49
N ARG A 121 5.74 -6.95 1.93
CA ARG A 121 6.77 -7.08 2.97
C ARG A 121 8.13 -6.54 2.54
N ALA A 122 8.52 -6.77 1.30
CA ALA A 122 9.75 -6.22 0.74
C ALA A 122 9.68 -4.68 0.69
N ILE A 123 8.55 -4.13 0.23
CA ILE A 123 8.30 -2.68 0.21
C ILE A 123 8.33 -2.08 1.62
N GLY A 124 7.69 -2.72 2.61
CA GLY A 124 7.70 -2.26 4.00
C GLY A 124 9.11 -2.16 4.59
N ARG A 125 9.96 -3.15 4.31
CA ARG A 125 11.39 -3.13 4.70
C ARG A 125 12.15 -1.99 4.04
N ILE A 126 11.95 -1.78 2.73
CA ILE A 126 12.56 -0.65 2.00
C ILE A 126 12.13 0.70 2.60
N ARG A 127 10.85 0.85 2.96
CA ARG A 127 10.33 2.05 3.62
C ARG A 127 11.01 2.29 4.96
N GLU A 128 11.09 1.28 5.83
CA GLU A 128 11.73 1.38 7.15
C GLU A 128 13.19 1.86 7.03
N MET A 129 13.93 1.36 6.04
CA MET A 129 15.27 1.85 5.72
C MET A 129 15.26 3.32 5.27
N ALA A 130 14.37 3.68 4.35
CA ALA A 130 14.30 5.03 3.79
C ALA A 130 13.87 6.11 4.81
N CYS A 131 13.09 5.72 5.83
CA CYS A 131 12.67 6.60 6.93
C CYS A 131 13.69 6.69 8.08
N GLY A 132 14.70 5.82 8.10
CA GLY A 132 15.69 5.75 9.18
C GLY A 132 15.23 4.99 10.43
N ASP A 133 14.09 4.28 10.34
CA ASP A 133 13.48 3.53 11.44
C ASP A 133 13.96 2.05 11.48
N GLY A 134 14.58 1.57 10.40
CA GLY A 134 14.99 0.16 10.24
C GLY A 134 16.47 -0.12 10.50
N LEU A 135 16.75 -1.28 11.10
CA LEU A 135 18.11 -1.84 11.29
C LEU A 135 18.73 -2.46 10.02
N LEU A 136 18.17 -2.21 8.84
CA LEU A 136 18.61 -2.87 7.62
C LEU A 136 20.06 -2.48 7.31
N ARG A 137 20.94 -3.47 7.44
CA ARG A 137 22.35 -3.34 7.05
C ARG A 137 22.42 -3.37 5.52
N PRO A 138 23.14 -2.43 4.89
CA PRO A 138 23.44 -2.51 3.47
C PRO A 138 23.99 -3.90 3.10
N GLY A 139 23.50 -4.51 2.01
CA GLY A 139 23.93 -5.83 1.55
C GLY A 139 22.87 -6.60 0.76
N ALA A 140 23.14 -7.88 0.47
CA ALA A 140 22.36 -8.75 -0.43
C ALA A 140 20.85 -8.87 -0.10
N TRP A 141 20.47 -8.63 1.16
CA TRP A 141 19.06 -8.64 1.58
C TRP A 141 18.26 -7.48 1.00
N LEU A 142 18.87 -6.29 0.95
CA LEU A 142 18.24 -5.10 0.41
C LEU A 142 18.12 -5.19 -1.12
N GLU A 143 19.12 -5.74 -1.80
CA GLU A 143 19.06 -5.99 -3.25
C GLU A 143 17.94 -6.97 -3.61
N ARG A 144 17.80 -8.05 -2.84
CA ARG A 144 16.69 -9.00 -3.00
C ARG A 144 15.34 -8.33 -2.78
N ASP A 145 15.20 -7.53 -1.74
CA ASP A 145 13.95 -6.83 -1.44
C ASP A 145 13.61 -5.82 -2.53
N MET A 146 14.61 -5.11 -3.06
CA MET A 146 14.45 -4.20 -4.18
C MET A 146 13.98 -4.93 -5.43
N ALA A 147 14.63 -6.03 -5.82
CA ALA A 147 14.21 -6.84 -6.96
C ALA A 147 12.77 -7.36 -6.82
N VAL A 148 12.39 -7.78 -5.61
CA VAL A 148 11.01 -8.22 -5.31
C VAL A 148 10.03 -7.05 -5.37
N ALA A 149 10.37 -5.89 -4.80
CA ALA A 149 9.52 -4.71 -4.72
C ALA A 149 9.27 -4.10 -6.11
N THR A 150 10.28 -4.04 -6.97
CA THR A 150 10.20 -3.47 -8.31
C THR A 150 9.79 -4.48 -9.37
N ALA A 151 9.60 -5.76 -9.00
CA ALA A 151 9.38 -6.87 -9.92
C ALA A 151 10.44 -6.95 -11.05
N GLY A 152 11.68 -6.57 -10.73
CA GLY A 152 12.79 -6.56 -11.68
C GLY A 152 12.90 -5.31 -12.55
N ALA A 153 12.09 -4.26 -12.34
CA ALA A 153 12.35 -2.96 -12.97
C ALA A 153 13.71 -2.40 -12.52
N GLU A 154 14.38 -1.66 -13.42
CA GLU A 154 15.77 -1.23 -13.28
C GLU A 154 16.09 -0.70 -11.87
N PHE A 155 17.00 -1.41 -11.22
CA PHE A 155 17.55 -1.07 -9.92
C PHE A 155 19.05 -0.89 -10.10
N VAL A 156 19.60 0.23 -9.63
CA VAL A 156 21.04 0.44 -9.60
C VAL A 156 21.53 0.03 -8.21
N PRO A 157 22.26 -1.09 -8.07
CA PRO A 157 22.87 -1.46 -6.80
C PRO A 157 23.74 -0.30 -6.33
N GLY A 158 23.54 0.12 -5.09
CA GLY A 158 24.46 1.06 -4.47
C GLY A 158 25.86 0.43 -4.43
N GLN A 159 26.91 1.23 -4.66
CA GLN A 159 28.25 0.81 -4.23
C GLN A 159 28.20 0.46 -2.73
N PRO A 160 29.08 -0.40 -2.20
CA PRO A 160 29.06 -0.81 -0.78
C PRO A 160 29.02 0.36 0.21
N THR A 161 29.46 1.54 -0.22
CA THR A 161 29.53 2.80 0.53
C THR A 161 28.36 3.75 0.28
N LYS A 162 27.42 3.43 -0.64
CA LYS A 162 26.32 4.30 -1.05
C LYS A 162 24.99 3.56 -0.90
N ALA A 163 24.01 4.21 -0.29
CA ALA A 163 22.65 3.66 -0.19
C ALA A 163 22.09 3.38 -1.61
N PRO A 164 21.35 2.28 -1.80
CA PRO A 164 20.74 1.99 -3.08
C PRO A 164 19.73 3.06 -3.47
N GLU A 165 19.67 3.38 -4.77
CA GLU A 165 18.80 4.43 -5.29
C GLU A 165 17.55 3.81 -5.91
N ILE A 166 16.37 4.31 -5.49
CA ILE A 166 15.09 3.96 -6.10
C ILE A 166 14.79 5.03 -7.13
N SER A 167 14.82 4.65 -8.40
CA SER A 167 14.46 5.55 -9.50
C SER A 167 12.96 5.87 -9.49
N ASP A 168 12.57 6.96 -10.15
CA ASP A 168 11.16 7.28 -10.33
C ASP A 168 10.42 6.20 -11.14
N GLN A 169 11.11 5.49 -12.03
CA GLN A 169 10.58 4.32 -12.75
C GLN A 169 10.35 3.13 -11.82
N ALA A 170 11.28 2.84 -10.91
CA ALA A 170 11.10 1.81 -9.89
C ALA A 170 9.92 2.14 -8.95
N LEU A 171 9.77 3.42 -8.59
CA LEU A 171 8.63 3.89 -7.80
C LEU A 171 7.30 3.78 -8.56
N ALA A 172 7.30 4.04 -9.87
CA ALA A 172 6.14 3.81 -10.73
C ALA A 172 5.74 2.32 -10.78
N ALA A 173 6.71 1.40 -10.95
CA ALA A 173 6.45 -0.03 -10.94
C ALA A 173 5.88 -0.54 -9.58
N ILE A 174 6.28 0.09 -8.47
CA ILE A 174 5.68 -0.15 -7.15
C ILE A 174 4.25 0.40 -7.11
N ALA A 175 4.01 1.60 -7.63
CA ALA A 175 2.68 2.20 -7.67
C ALA A 175 1.68 1.40 -8.53
N GLU A 176 2.11 0.84 -9.67
CA GLU A 176 1.30 -0.08 -10.49
C GLU A 176 0.87 -1.32 -9.70
N PHE A 177 1.79 -1.87 -8.91
CA PHE A 177 1.47 -2.99 -8.04
C PHE A 177 0.41 -2.64 -6.99
N TYR A 178 0.56 -1.48 -6.33
CA TYR A 178 -0.41 -0.98 -5.37
C TYR A 178 -1.79 -0.75 -5.99
N VAL A 179 -1.87 -0.18 -7.21
CA VAL A 179 -3.14 -0.03 -7.93
C VAL A 179 -3.76 -1.39 -8.26
N SER A 180 -2.95 -2.37 -8.67
CA SER A 180 -3.45 -3.72 -8.99
C SER A 180 -4.06 -4.42 -7.77
N ILE A 181 -3.53 -4.19 -6.56
CA ILE A 181 -4.14 -4.69 -5.32
C ILE A 181 -5.44 -3.94 -5.05
N ALA A 182 -5.44 -2.61 -5.19
CA ALA A 182 -6.59 -1.77 -4.92
C ALA A 182 -7.78 -2.14 -5.81
N ASP A 183 -7.56 -2.34 -7.11
CA ASP A 183 -8.59 -2.74 -8.06
C ASP A 183 -9.19 -4.11 -7.72
N ARG A 184 -8.35 -5.10 -7.36
CA ARG A 184 -8.82 -6.43 -6.97
C ARG A 184 -9.65 -6.39 -5.70
N LEU A 185 -9.22 -5.63 -4.70
CA LEU A 185 -9.98 -5.44 -3.46
C LEU A 185 -11.33 -4.78 -3.77
N HIS A 186 -11.31 -3.69 -4.53
CA HIS A 186 -12.53 -2.94 -4.83
C HIS A 186 -13.54 -3.79 -5.61
N VAL A 187 -13.13 -4.49 -6.67
CA VAL A 187 -14.02 -5.36 -7.46
C VAL A 187 -14.62 -6.47 -6.58
N PHE A 188 -13.81 -7.10 -5.74
CA PHE A 188 -14.29 -8.18 -4.86
C PHE A 188 -15.34 -7.68 -3.86
N PHE A 189 -15.05 -6.60 -3.14
CA PHE A 189 -15.95 -6.11 -2.10
C PHE A 189 -17.15 -5.31 -2.64
N ALA A 190 -17.04 -4.69 -3.81
CA ALA A 190 -18.18 -4.07 -4.49
C ALA A 190 -19.18 -5.13 -5.00
N ALA A 191 -18.69 -6.26 -5.53
CA ALA A 191 -19.55 -7.36 -5.93
C ALA A 191 -20.30 -7.96 -4.72
N THR A 192 -19.59 -8.22 -3.62
CA THR A 192 -20.20 -8.77 -2.40
C THR A 192 -21.23 -7.83 -1.78
N ALA A 193 -21.03 -6.51 -1.87
CA ALA A 193 -21.99 -5.51 -1.38
C ALA A 193 -23.27 -5.42 -2.22
N ALA A 194 -23.21 -5.79 -3.51
CA ALA A 194 -24.39 -5.81 -4.39
C ALA A 194 -25.28 -7.04 -4.20
N GLU A 195 -24.73 -8.12 -3.64
CA GLU A 195 -25.44 -9.39 -3.40
C GLU A 195 -26.10 -9.48 -2.01
N ALA A 196 -25.77 -8.56 -1.10
CA ALA A 196 -26.23 -8.53 0.30
C ALA A 196 -27.43 -7.58 0.52
#